data_AF-A0A087U9B8-F1
#
_entry.id   AF-A0A087U9B8-F1
#
_cell.length_a   1.000
_cell.length_b   1.000
_cell.length_c   1.000
_cell.angle_alpha   90.00
_cell.angle_beta   90.00
_cell.angle_gamma   90.00
#
_symmetry.space_group_name_H-M   'P 1'
#
loop_
_entity.id
_entity.type
_entity.pdbx_description
1 polymer ?
#
loop_
_entity_poly.entity_id
_entity_poly.type
_entity_poly.pdbx_seq_one_letter_code
_entity_poly.pdbx_strand_id
1 'polypeptide(L)'
;MGINIKNGIKVIANNTRSYRGIVRLLNKLNVEHHSYIVPEDKNLKVVLKGLLFSTEIEEIKSHLESLEYNVLDIKQMSRRRKGEVIKLPLYLATLRSMN
;
A
#
# COMPACT_ATOMS: atom_id res chain seq x y z
N MET A 1 -15.18 7.84 -20.01
CA MET A 1 -14.93 7.98 -21.46
C MET A 1 -13.98 6.86 -21.90
N GLY A 2 -14.26 6.20 -23.04
CA GLY A 2 -13.37 5.19 -23.63
C GLY A 2 -12.50 5.83 -24.71
N ILE A 3 -11.20 5.57 -24.68
CA ILE A 3 -10.21 6.09 -25.64
C ILE A 3 -9.57 4.89 -26.33
N ASN A 4 -9.60 4.86 -27.67
CA ASN A 4 -8.90 3.83 -28.44
C ASN A 4 -7.38 4.11 -28.40
N ILE A 5 -6.60 3.08 -28.06
CA ILE A 5 -5.15 3.12 -27.99
C ILE A 5 -4.59 2.02 -28.91
N LYS A 6 -3.30 2.12 -29.28
CA LYS A 6 -2.67 1.18 -30.25
C LYS A 6 -2.97 -0.31 -30.00
N ASN A 7 -3.11 -0.72 -28.74
CA ASN A 7 -3.29 -2.12 -28.35
C ASN A 7 -4.61 -2.38 -27.59
N GLY A 8 -5.64 -1.53 -27.72
CA GLY A 8 -6.94 -1.79 -27.09
C GLY A 8 -7.73 -0.54 -26.71
N ILE A 9 -8.60 -0.67 -25.71
CA ILE A 9 -9.45 0.43 -25.24
C ILE A 9 -9.03 0.81 -23.83
N LYS A 10 -8.63 2.08 -23.64
CA LYS A 10 -8.43 2.66 -22.32
C LYS A 10 -9.75 3.22 -21.82
N VAL A 11 -10.26 2.70 -20.71
CA VAL A 11 -11.48 3.20 -20.07
C VAL A 11 -11.10 4.09 -18.89
N ILE A 12 -11.54 5.34 -18.91
CA ILE A 12 -11.39 6.27 -17.79
C ILE A 12 -12.77 6.48 -17.17
N ALA A 13 -12.90 6.11 -15.89
CA ALA A 13 -14.12 6.30 -15.13
C ALA A 13 -14.12 7.68 -14.45
N ASN A 14 -15.29 8.29 -14.31
CA ASN A 14 -15.42 9.64 -13.75
C ASN A 14 -15.31 9.67 -12.22
N ASN A 15 -15.48 8.52 -11.56
CA ASN A 15 -15.38 8.38 -10.11
C ASN A 15 -14.99 6.94 -9.72
N THR A 16 -14.58 6.78 -8.46
CA THR A 16 -14.14 5.50 -7.88
C THR A 16 -15.23 4.42 -7.95
N ARG A 17 -16.51 4.77 -7.74
CA ARG A 17 -17.62 3.81 -7.78
C ARG A 17 -17.79 3.20 -9.17
N SER A 18 -17.82 4.04 -10.20
CA SER A 18 -17.91 3.61 -11.59
C SER A 18 -16.69 2.80 -12.00
N TYR A 19 -15.49 3.20 -11.57
CA TYR A 19 -14.26 2.43 -11.79
C TYR A 19 -14.38 1.01 -11.24
N ARG A 20 -14.74 0.88 -9.95
CA ARG A 20 -14.94 -0.42 -9.29
C ARG A 20 -16.03 -1.24 -9.98
N GLY A 21 -17.11 -0.60 -10.45
CA GLY A 21 -18.17 -1.25 -11.20
C GLY A 21 -17.69 -1.85 -12.53
N ILE A 22 -16.88 -1.10 -13.29
CA ILE A 22 -16.30 -1.56 -14.55
C ILE A 22 -15.38 -2.75 -14.33
N VAL A 23 -14.45 -2.67 -13.36
CA VAL A 23 -13.53 -3.78 -13.04
C VAL A 23 -14.31 -5.03 -12.61
N ARG A 24 -15.33 -4.89 -11.75
CA ARG A 24 -16.19 -6.00 -11.34
C ARG A 24 -16.93 -6.64 -12.52
N LEU A 25 -17.44 -5.82 -13.45
CA LEU A 25 -18.11 -6.31 -14.65
C LEU A 25 -17.14 -7.09 -15.55
N LEU A 26 -15.96 -6.56 -15.81
CA LEU A 26 -14.95 -7.23 -16.66
C LEU A 26 -14.49 -8.56 -16.04
N ASN A 27 -14.27 -8.59 -14.72
CA ASN A 27 -13.99 -9.83 -13.98
C ASN A 27 -15.14 -10.83 -14.11
N LYS A 28 -16.39 -10.40 -13.94
CA LYS A 28 -17.58 -11.26 -14.06
C LYS A 28 -17.72 -11.86 -15.46
N LEU A 29 -17.36 -11.10 -16.49
CA LEU A 29 -17.39 -11.54 -17.89
C LEU A 29 -16.14 -12.32 -18.30
N ASN A 30 -15.18 -12.53 -17.39
CA ASN A 30 -13.90 -13.18 -17.64
C ASN A 30 -13.12 -12.55 -18.82
N VAL A 31 -13.20 -11.22 -18.95
CA VAL A 31 -12.48 -10.47 -19.97
C VAL A 31 -11.09 -10.13 -19.43
N GLU A 32 -10.05 -10.50 -20.17
CA GLU A 32 -8.68 -10.15 -19.81
C GLU A 32 -8.50 -8.62 -19.85
N HIS A 33 -8.00 -8.05 -18.76
CA HIS A 33 -7.76 -6.61 -18.66
C HIS A 33 -6.70 -6.27 -17.62
N HIS A 34 -6.11 -5.10 -17.77
CA HIS A 34 -5.24 -4.50 -16.77
C HIS A 34 -6.00 -3.40 -16.00
N SER A 35 -5.88 -3.40 -14.68
CA SER A 35 -6.50 -2.40 -13.81
C SER A 35 -5.50 -1.90 -12.76
N TYR A 36 -5.69 -0.66 -12.30
CA TYR A 36 -4.89 -0.04 -11.25
C TYR A 36 -5.61 -0.06 -9.91
N ILE A 37 -4.87 -0.13 -8.81
CA ILE A 37 -5.46 0.07 -7.48
C ILE A 37 -5.83 1.55 -7.34
N VAL A 38 -7.06 1.80 -6.89
CA VAL A 38 -7.57 3.16 -6.64
C VAL A 38 -6.71 3.83 -5.56
N PRO A 39 -6.38 5.13 -5.67
CA PRO A 39 -5.59 5.82 -4.64
C PRO A 39 -6.13 5.65 -3.21
N GLU A 40 -7.46 5.69 -3.02
CA GLU A 40 -8.15 5.45 -1.75
C GLU A 40 -7.86 4.06 -1.15
N ASP A 41 -7.58 3.07 -1.99
CA ASP A 41 -7.31 1.68 -1.56
C ASP A 41 -5.80 1.42 -1.39
N LYS A 42 -4.94 2.40 -1.68
CA LYS A 42 -3.48 2.23 -1.52
C LYS A 42 -3.10 2.40 -0.06
N ASN A 43 -2.38 1.42 0.47
CA ASN A 43 -1.75 1.58 1.79
C ASN A 43 -0.58 2.58 1.69
N LEU A 44 -0.45 3.44 2.69
CA LEU A 44 0.68 4.34 2.86
C LEU A 44 1.84 3.56 3.49
N LYS A 45 3.00 3.54 2.84
CA LYS A 45 4.23 2.93 3.37
C LYS A 45 5.22 4.01 3.75
N VAL A 46 5.61 4.05 5.02
CA VAL A 46 6.50 5.06 5.58
C VAL A 46 7.69 4.41 6.28
N VAL A 47 8.87 4.98 6.09
CA VAL A 47 10.10 4.56 6.76
C VAL A 47 10.33 5.46 7.95
N LEU A 48 10.22 4.89 9.15
CA LEU A 48 10.56 5.55 10.40
C LEU A 48 12.06 5.45 10.63
N LYS A 49 12.70 6.60 10.82
CA LYS A 49 14.15 6.75 11.06
C LYS A 49 14.37 7.39 12.43
N GLY A 50 15.53 7.16 13.02
CA GLY A 50 15.93 7.79 14.30
C GLY A 50 15.47 7.06 15.56
N LEU A 51 14.90 5.86 15.41
CA LEU A 51 14.54 4.99 16.53
C LEU A 51 15.69 4.02 16.84
N LEU A 52 15.81 3.60 18.10
CA LEU A 52 16.79 2.59 18.49
C LEU A 52 16.41 1.22 17.90
N PHE A 53 17.40 0.38 17.62
CA PHE A 53 17.15 -0.99 17.13
C PHE A 53 16.47 -1.89 18.17
N SER A 54 16.50 -1.49 19.45
CA SER A 54 15.85 -2.13 20.58
C SER A 54 14.43 -1.64 20.84
N THR A 55 13.95 -0.63 20.10
CA THR A 55 12.58 -0.11 20.25
C THR A 55 11.60 -1.23 19.89
N GLU A 56 10.63 -1.48 20.76
CA GLU A 56 9.64 -2.54 20.52
C GLU A 56 8.63 -2.10 19.46
N ILE A 57 8.19 -3.05 18.63
CA ILE A 57 7.24 -2.75 17.54
C ILE A 57 5.90 -2.28 18.12
N GLU A 58 5.50 -2.85 19.24
CA GLU A 58 4.30 -2.55 20.00
C GLU A 58 4.29 -1.11 20.53
N GLU A 59 5.44 -0.59 20.94
CA GLU A 59 5.59 0.81 21.38
C GLU A 59 5.40 1.78 20.19
N ILE A 60 6.01 1.47 19.04
CA ILE A 60 5.86 2.26 17.82
C ILE A 60 4.39 2.23 17.36
N LYS A 61 3.76 1.05 17.38
CA LYS A 61 2.36 0.88 17.00
C LYS A 61 1.45 1.72 17.89
N SER A 62 1.61 1.61 19.21
CA SER A 62 0.79 2.35 20.18
C SER A 62 0.91 3.86 20.01
N HIS A 63 2.12 4.37 19.73
CA HIS A 63 2.33 5.79 19.44
C HIS A 63 1.71 6.26 18.11
N LEU A 64 1.76 5.44 17.06
CA LEU A 64 1.13 5.79 15.80
C LEU A 64 -0.41 5.78 15.92
N GLU A 65 -0.95 4.81 16.65
CA GLU A 65 -2.40 4.73 16.91
C GLU A 65 -2.89 5.89 17.80
N SER A 66 -2.08 6.37 18.75
CA SER A 66 -2.42 7.56 19.55
C SER A 66 -2.41 8.87 18.74
N LEU A 67 -1.72 8.88 17.60
CA LEU A 67 -1.77 9.95 16.60
C LEU A 67 -2.88 9.75 15.54
N GLU A 68 -3.84 8.86 15.83
CA GLU A 68 -4.98 8.52 14.97
C GLU A 68 -4.61 7.84 13.63
N TYR A 69 -3.37 7.36 13.48
CA TYR A 69 -3.02 6.55 12.32
C TYR A 69 -3.54 5.12 12.46
N ASN A 70 -4.16 4.60 11.39
CA ASN A 70 -4.56 3.20 11.33
C ASN A 70 -3.37 2.35 10.85
N VAL A 71 -2.70 1.70 11.80
CA VAL A 71 -1.52 0.87 11.56
C VAL A 71 -1.94 -0.53 11.10
N LEU A 72 -1.50 -0.91 9.90
CA LEU A 72 -1.75 -2.24 9.34
C LEU A 72 -0.62 -3.23 9.66
N ASP A 73 0.63 -2.76 9.57
CA ASP A 73 1.84 -3.57 9.83
C ASP A 73 3.02 -2.68 10.18
N ILE A 74 3.93 -3.18 11.02
CA ILE A 74 5.21 -2.54 11.30
C ILE A 74 6.29 -3.62 11.29
N LYS A 75 7.35 -3.37 10.52
CA LYS A 75 8.47 -4.29 10.40
C LYS A 75 9.80 -3.58 10.59
N GLN A 76 10.62 -4.09 11.50
CA GLN A 76 12.01 -3.67 11.58
C GLN A 76 12.77 -4.13 10.33
N MET A 77 13.44 -3.20 9.67
CA MET A 77 14.25 -3.50 8.51
C MET A 77 15.53 -4.23 8.93
N SER A 78 15.99 -5.14 8.08
CA SER A 78 17.23 -5.87 8.30
C SER A 78 18.05 -5.93 7.03
N ARG A 79 19.38 -5.94 7.16
CA ARG A 79 20.31 -6.15 6.06
C ARG A 79 21.06 -7.46 6.26
N ARG A 80 21.30 -8.19 5.17
CA ARG A 80 22.20 -9.35 5.19
C ARG A 80 23.64 -8.93 4.92
N ARG A 81 24.59 -9.42 5.73
CA ARG A 81 26.03 -9.25 5.51
C ARG A 81 26.73 -10.56 5.87
N LYS A 82 27.48 -11.15 4.92
CA LYS A 82 28.19 -12.44 5.10
C LYS A 82 27.29 -13.58 5.65
N GLY A 83 26.02 -13.60 5.26
CA GLY A 83 25.04 -14.61 5.72
C GLY A 83 24.31 -14.26 7.01
N GLU A 84 24.79 -13.29 7.78
CA GLU A 84 24.15 -12.83 9.02
C GLU A 84 23.08 -11.77 8.74
N VAL A 85 21.98 -11.82 9.51
CA VAL A 85 20.89 -10.84 9.47
C VAL A 85 21.14 -9.78 10.53
N ILE A 86 21.42 -8.56 10.10
CA ILE A 86 21.67 -7.41 10.97
C ILE A 86 20.40 -6.56 11.01
N LYS A 87 19.82 -6.38 12.21
CA LYS A 87 18.69 -5.48 12.44
C LYS A 87 19.13 -4.02 12.31
N LEU A 88 18.34 -3.21 11.62
CA LEU A 88 18.61 -1.79 11.42
C LEU A 88 17.76 -0.94 12.37
N PRO A 89 18.21 0.28 12.72
CA PRO A 89 17.41 1.30 13.40
C PRO A 89 16.39 1.96 12.44
N LEU A 90 15.70 1.13 11.65
CA LEU A 90 14.77 1.53 10.62
C LEU A 90 13.55 0.63 10.70
N TYR A 91 12.37 1.23 10.65
CA TYR A 91 11.10 0.51 10.69
C TYR A 91 10.25 0.92 9.49
N LEU A 92 9.70 -0.06 8.79
CA LEU A 92 8.72 0.16 7.75
C LEU A 92 7.34 0.01 8.37
N ALA A 93 6.60 1.11 8.46
CA ALA A 93 5.20 1.09 8.87
C ALA A 93 4.30 1.15 7.63
N THR A 94 3.31 0.26 7.59
CA THR A 94 2.24 0.24 6.61
C THR A 94 0.98 0.76 7.29
N LEU A 95 0.46 1.88 6.80
CA LEU A 95 -0.70 2.57 7.31
C LEU A 95 -1.84 2.48 6.29
N ARG A 96 -3.08 2.47 6.76
CA ARG A 96 -4.23 2.65 5.88
C ARG A 96 -4.27 4.12 5.44
N SER A 97 -4.41 4.37 4.13
CA SER A 97 -4.55 5.75 3.64
C SER A 97 -5.84 6.35 4.20
N MET A 98 -5.71 7.49 4.86
CA MET A 98 -6.84 8.34 5.24
C MET A 98 -7.14 9.21 4.03
N ASN A 99 -8.21 8.88 3.31
CA ASN A 99 -8.82 9.74 2.30
C ASN A 99 -10.15 10.25 2.81
#